data_AF-A0A9D0L5D6-F1
#
_entry.id   AF-A0A9D0L5D6-F1
#
_cell.length_a   1.000
_cell.length_b   1.000
_cell.length_c   1.000
_cell.angle_alpha   90.00
_cell.angle_beta   90.00
_cell.angle_gamma   90.00
#
_symmetry.space_group_name_H-M   'P 1'
#
loop_
_entity.id
_entity.type
_entity.pdbx_description
1 polymer ?
#
loop_
_entity_poly.entity_id
_entity_poly.type
_entity_poly.pdbx_seq_one_letter_code
_entity_poly.pdbx_strand_id
1 'polypeptide(L)'
;MTRRARLLPGRLSGLALWWLALSCGGHAPRPGHVPPPHPEVATSRQPPSPKRPPGGPTAASAPPPRGPTATAAETAHGARHPPPATSVAAAPKKSAAATTSVAAAAPPKESATTTSAAAAAPPKKSATATSANISITIEAPYKYGQRATPTTRAAYLADIRERRRWNDGGVGTLLGHLPAPPGHPDPRVIVNVEKVRGGQRARTLQVVARRYHWMNIIRCYRLGAYKDQTLRGWTEARLEVTRRGEVKSARLLSTKLKDAAVAHCMVDTLKKLTFPSAGSGTSVWLRMRVGPGDEPQRPPTDVLEAGPGSLPQEGIIATVEAAYPAFEACYRQALDVAPGLWGRIVIRFHVDRRGKVDEAFQTESRF
;
A
#
# COMPACT_ATOMS: atom_id res chain seq x y z
N MET A 1 33.10 -49.44 -3.09
CA MET A 1 32.17 -49.33 -1.92
C MET A 1 31.12 -48.28 -2.24
N THR A 2 30.00 -48.71 -2.80
CA THR A 2 28.96 -47.86 -3.38
C THR A 2 27.88 -47.61 -2.32
N ARG A 3 27.90 -46.45 -1.65
CA ARG A 3 26.81 -46.05 -0.74
C ARG A 3 25.71 -45.36 -1.55
N ARG A 4 24.61 -46.07 -1.79
CA ARG A 4 23.34 -45.48 -2.23
C ARG A 4 22.67 -44.80 -1.03
N ALA A 5 22.63 -43.47 -1.02
CA ALA A 5 21.77 -42.72 -0.11
C ALA A 5 20.33 -42.74 -0.66
N ARG A 6 19.39 -43.33 0.08
CA ARG A 6 17.96 -43.19 -0.16
C ARG A 6 17.52 -41.82 0.34
N LEU A 7 17.17 -40.91 -0.57
CA LEU A 7 16.40 -39.71 -0.26
C LEU A 7 14.92 -40.12 -0.13
N LEU A 8 14.32 -39.85 1.03
CA LEU A 8 12.88 -39.99 1.27
C LEU A 8 12.14 -38.82 0.59
N PRO A 9 10.98 -39.05 -0.05
CA PRO A 9 10.18 -37.98 -0.63
C PRO A 9 9.43 -37.23 0.49
N GLY A 10 10.00 -36.13 0.96
CA GLY A 10 9.28 -35.15 1.77
C GLY A 10 8.32 -34.35 0.88
N ARG A 11 7.01 -34.45 1.15
CA ARG A 11 5.96 -33.64 0.50
C ARG A 11 6.17 -32.15 0.77
N LEU A 12 6.91 -31.47 -0.10
CA LEU A 12 6.88 -30.02 -0.30
C LEU A 12 5.88 -29.71 -1.41
N SER A 13 4.58 -29.86 -1.14
CA SER A 13 3.54 -29.59 -2.12
C SER A 13 2.41 -28.79 -1.47
N GLY A 14 2.31 -27.51 -1.80
CA GLY A 14 1.05 -26.78 -1.57
C GLY A 14 1.16 -25.26 -1.36
N LEU A 15 2.26 -24.72 -0.81
CA LEU A 15 2.24 -23.36 -0.26
C LEU A 15 3.03 -22.30 -1.04
N ALA A 16 4.02 -22.67 -1.85
CA ALA A 16 4.75 -21.72 -2.70
C ALA A 16 3.87 -21.11 -3.82
N LEU A 17 2.81 -21.81 -4.26
CA LEU A 17 1.86 -21.29 -5.25
C LEU A 17 0.90 -20.22 -4.68
N TRP A 18 0.68 -20.17 -3.37
CA TRP A 18 -0.37 -19.30 -2.79
C TRP A 18 0.03 -17.82 -2.73
N TRP A 19 1.33 -17.51 -2.63
CA TRP A 19 1.81 -16.14 -2.49
C TRP A 19 1.97 -15.43 -3.85
N LEU A 20 2.37 -16.16 -4.90
CA LEU A 20 2.45 -15.64 -6.26
C LEU A 20 1.09 -15.28 -6.87
N ALA A 21 0.03 -16.00 -6.47
CA ALA A 21 -1.34 -15.70 -6.87
C ALA A 21 -1.88 -14.36 -6.29
N LEU A 22 -1.22 -13.75 -5.29
CA LEU A 22 -1.64 -12.45 -4.74
C LEU A 22 -1.01 -11.25 -5.45
N SER A 23 0.16 -11.40 -6.08
CA SER A 23 0.84 -10.26 -6.75
C SER A 23 0.41 -10.07 -8.21
N CYS A 24 -0.06 -11.14 -8.86
CA CYS A 24 -0.65 -11.09 -10.19
C CYS A 24 -2.15 -11.30 -9.99
N GLY A 25 -2.93 -10.22 -9.95
CA GLY A 25 -4.32 -10.16 -9.43
C GLY A 25 -5.40 -10.99 -10.15
N GLY A 26 -5.06 -12.16 -10.68
CA GLY A 26 -6.00 -13.14 -11.22
C GLY A 26 -6.55 -14.04 -10.12
N HIS A 27 -7.84 -13.89 -9.81
CA HIS A 27 -8.58 -14.95 -9.13
C HIS A 27 -8.58 -16.20 -10.00
N ALA A 28 -7.84 -17.24 -9.60
CA ALA A 28 -8.04 -18.57 -10.14
C ALA A 28 -9.46 -19.05 -9.74
N PRO A 29 -10.26 -19.61 -10.67
CA PRO A 29 -11.51 -20.25 -10.32
C PRO A 29 -11.22 -21.41 -9.36
N ARG A 30 -11.81 -21.38 -8.17
CA ARG A 30 -11.75 -22.51 -7.23
C ARG A 30 -12.34 -23.73 -7.93
N PRO A 31 -11.64 -24.87 -8.01
CA PRO A 31 -12.27 -26.13 -8.42
C PRO A 31 -13.40 -26.43 -7.44
N GLY A 32 -14.56 -26.82 -7.98
CA GLY A 32 -15.80 -27.06 -7.24
C GLY A 32 -15.56 -28.02 -6.08
N HIS A 33 -15.60 -27.47 -4.86
CA HIS A 33 -15.57 -28.27 -3.65
C HIS A 33 -16.95 -28.88 -3.47
N VAL A 34 -17.06 -30.18 -3.72
CA VAL A 34 -18.21 -30.98 -3.28
C VAL A 34 -18.18 -31.00 -1.74
N PRO A 35 -19.24 -30.54 -1.05
CA PRO A 35 -19.29 -30.63 0.41
C PRO A 35 -19.45 -32.10 0.82
N PRO A 36 -18.69 -32.59 1.82
CA PRO A 36 -18.94 -33.90 2.39
C PRO A 36 -20.31 -33.95 3.09
N PRO A 37 -20.97 -35.11 3.15
CA PRO A 37 -22.22 -35.28 3.88
C PRO A 37 -22.03 -34.96 5.38
N HIS A 38 -23.01 -34.25 5.94
CA HIS A 38 -23.05 -33.85 7.34
C HIS A 38 -23.05 -35.09 8.26
N PRO A 39 -22.15 -35.17 9.26
CA PRO A 39 -22.32 -36.11 10.34
C PRO A 39 -23.44 -35.64 11.28
N GLU A 40 -24.24 -36.63 11.66
CA GLU A 40 -25.35 -36.63 12.60
C GLU A 40 -25.00 -35.94 13.93
N VAL A 41 -25.91 -35.09 14.41
CA VAL A 41 -25.74 -34.28 15.62
C VAL A 41 -25.88 -35.18 16.86
N ALA A 42 -24.76 -35.55 17.46
CA ALA A 42 -24.72 -36.07 18.82
C ALA A 42 -24.78 -34.90 19.82
N THR A 43 -25.86 -34.85 20.59
CA THR A 43 -26.14 -33.86 21.63
C THR A 43 -25.10 -33.95 22.76
N SER A 44 -24.10 -33.06 22.74
CA SER A 44 -23.10 -32.94 23.80
C SER A 44 -23.67 -32.18 25.00
N ARG A 45 -23.80 -32.87 26.14
CA ARG A 45 -24.16 -32.27 27.43
C ARG A 45 -22.97 -31.46 27.96
N GLN A 46 -23.21 -30.17 28.20
CA GLN A 46 -22.28 -29.25 28.85
C GLN A 46 -22.09 -29.64 30.33
N PRO A 47 -20.87 -29.86 30.84
CA PRO A 47 -20.65 -30.01 32.27
C PRO A 47 -20.79 -28.66 33.01
N PRO A 48 -21.23 -28.67 34.28
CA PRO A 48 -21.43 -27.44 35.05
C PRO A 48 -20.11 -26.75 35.41
N SER A 49 -20.13 -25.42 35.35
CA SER A 49 -19.02 -24.54 35.72
C SER A 49 -18.61 -24.71 37.20
N PRO A 50 -17.31 -24.73 37.52
CA PRO A 50 -16.86 -24.75 38.90
C PRO A 50 -17.13 -23.42 39.61
N LYS A 51 -17.67 -23.52 40.84
CA LYS A 51 -17.90 -22.38 41.76
C LYS A 51 -16.58 -21.71 42.12
N ARG A 52 -16.55 -20.38 41.98
CA ARG A 52 -15.44 -19.50 42.35
C ARG A 52 -15.43 -19.32 43.89
N PRO A 53 -14.31 -19.58 44.60
CA PRO A 53 -14.23 -19.31 46.03
C PRO A 53 -14.15 -17.79 46.31
N PRO A 54 -14.68 -17.33 47.45
CA PRO A 54 -14.65 -15.92 47.83
C PRO A 54 -13.32 -15.52 48.51
N GLY A 55 -12.85 -14.32 48.17
CA GLY A 55 -12.18 -13.37 49.06
C GLY A 55 -10.90 -13.79 49.79
N GLY A 56 -9.75 -13.38 49.26
CA GLY A 56 -8.49 -13.24 50.03
C GLY A 56 -7.97 -11.79 49.92
N PRO A 57 -7.41 -11.21 51.00
CA PRO A 57 -7.06 -9.79 51.08
C PRO A 57 -5.86 -9.41 50.20
N THR A 58 -5.97 -8.24 49.58
CA THR A 58 -4.95 -7.57 48.77
C THR A 58 -3.71 -7.24 49.59
N ALA A 59 -2.58 -7.87 49.26
CA ALA A 59 -1.26 -7.46 49.71
C ALA A 59 -0.85 -6.15 49.01
N ALA A 60 -0.48 -5.16 49.81
CA ALA A 60 0.04 -3.87 49.36
C ALA A 60 1.35 -4.06 48.59
N SER A 61 1.40 -3.55 47.36
CA SER A 61 2.63 -3.50 46.56
C SER A 61 3.56 -2.41 47.12
N ALA A 62 4.77 -2.81 47.50
CA ALA A 62 5.85 -1.91 47.85
C ALA A 62 6.29 -1.07 46.63
N PRO A 63 6.69 0.21 46.82
CA PRO A 63 7.18 1.04 45.73
C PRO A 63 8.58 0.58 45.25
N PRO A 64 8.90 0.74 43.96
CA PRO A 64 10.21 0.38 43.42
C PRO A 64 11.33 1.27 43.98
N PRO A 65 12.57 0.76 44.08
CA PRO A 65 13.71 1.52 44.57
C PRO A 65 14.07 2.67 43.62
N ARG A 66 14.35 3.84 44.19
CA ARG A 66 14.88 5.01 43.48
C ARG A 66 16.31 4.72 43.04
N GLY A 67 16.55 4.81 41.74
CA GLY A 67 17.90 4.75 41.18
C GLY A 67 18.75 5.98 41.56
N PRO A 68 20.09 5.86 41.52
CA PRO A 68 21.01 6.93 41.91
C PRO A 68 21.00 8.08 40.90
N THR A 69 20.89 9.29 41.44
CA THR A 69 21.13 10.58 40.78
C THR A 69 22.57 10.66 40.28
N ALA A 70 22.74 10.75 38.95
CA ALA A 70 24.02 11.08 38.34
C ALA A 70 24.20 12.61 38.32
N THR A 71 25.28 13.01 38.97
CA THR A 71 25.80 14.37 39.15
C THR A 71 26.21 15.00 37.83
N ALA A 72 26.00 16.32 37.76
CA ALA A 72 26.46 17.21 36.70
C ALA A 72 27.99 17.17 36.50
N ALA A 73 28.41 17.26 35.23
CA ALA A 73 29.72 17.78 34.85
C ALA A 73 29.51 18.75 33.70
N GLU A 74 29.61 20.01 34.08
CA GLU A 74 29.56 21.22 33.28
C GLU A 74 30.90 21.39 32.55
N THR A 75 30.88 21.56 31.23
CA THR A 75 32.04 22.07 30.49
C THR A 75 31.56 23.13 29.52
N ALA A 76 31.72 24.38 29.96
CA ALA A 76 31.46 25.59 29.21
C ALA A 76 32.51 25.74 28.11
N HIS A 77 32.09 25.89 26.85
CA HIS A 77 32.83 26.59 25.81
C HIS A 77 31.87 27.53 25.09
N GLY A 78 32.13 28.83 25.26
CA GLY A 78 31.32 29.89 24.70
C GLY A 78 31.66 30.17 23.24
N ALA A 79 30.63 30.48 22.47
CA ALA A 79 30.74 31.31 21.28
C ALA A 79 29.53 32.27 21.29
N ARG A 80 29.84 33.55 21.47
CA ARG A 80 28.89 34.66 21.48
C ARG A 80 28.35 34.86 20.07
N HIS A 81 27.04 34.75 19.89
CA HIS A 81 26.34 35.35 18.74
C HIS A 81 25.66 36.65 19.19
N PRO A 82 25.81 37.76 18.45
CA PRO A 82 25.11 39.00 18.75
C PRO A 82 23.62 38.92 18.37
N PRO A 83 22.73 39.61 19.10
CA PRO A 83 21.31 39.67 18.77
C PRO A 83 21.04 40.64 17.60
N PRO A 84 20.18 40.32 16.64
CA PRO A 84 19.64 41.32 15.73
C PRO A 84 18.59 42.19 16.43
N ALA A 85 18.66 43.47 16.10
CA ALA A 85 17.99 44.57 16.75
C ALA A 85 16.46 44.54 16.64
N THR A 86 15.85 45.06 17.71
CA THR A 86 14.47 45.50 17.82
C THR A 86 14.21 46.66 16.84
N SER A 87 13.23 46.53 15.94
CA SER A 87 12.68 47.66 15.20
C SER A 87 11.20 47.82 15.56
N VAL A 88 10.90 49.01 16.07
CA VAL A 88 9.60 49.47 16.56
C VAL A 88 8.83 50.15 15.41
N ALA A 89 7.50 49.99 15.46
CA ALA A 89 6.44 50.84 14.92
C ALA A 89 6.36 51.13 13.39
N ALA A 90 5.21 50.80 12.79
CA ALA A 90 4.18 51.79 12.40
C ALA A 90 3.02 51.12 11.63
N ALA A 91 1.79 51.32 12.10
CA ALA A 91 0.57 51.24 11.30
C ALA A 91 0.19 52.68 10.86
N PRO A 92 -0.93 52.95 10.14
CA PRO A 92 -1.66 52.21 9.11
C PRO A 92 -1.81 53.05 7.81
N LYS A 93 -2.14 52.45 6.66
CA LYS A 93 -2.77 53.19 5.55
C LYS A 93 -3.91 52.43 4.89
N LYS A 94 -5.08 53.07 4.97
CA LYS A 94 -6.28 52.93 4.12
C LYS A 94 -5.92 53.04 2.64
N SER A 95 -6.46 52.13 1.83
CA SER A 95 -6.92 52.34 0.44
C SER A 95 -8.07 51.35 0.22
N ALA A 96 -9.33 51.76 0.18
CA ALA A 96 -10.01 52.48 -0.91
C ALA A 96 -10.08 51.64 -2.20
N ALA A 97 -11.28 51.06 -2.38
CA ALA A 97 -12.02 50.79 -3.62
C ALA A 97 -11.25 50.58 -4.94
N ALA A 98 -11.48 49.42 -5.55
CA ALA A 98 -11.70 49.32 -7.00
C ALA A 98 -12.64 48.15 -7.28
N THR A 99 -13.89 48.50 -7.57
CA THR A 99 -14.92 47.63 -8.11
C THR A 99 -14.66 47.49 -9.61
N THR A 100 -14.27 46.30 -10.08
CA THR A 100 -14.21 46.03 -11.53
C THR A 100 -15.27 45.01 -11.88
N SER A 101 -16.39 45.53 -12.37
CA SER A 101 -17.44 44.81 -13.10
C SER A 101 -16.85 44.33 -14.43
N VAL A 102 -16.82 43.02 -14.66
CA VAL A 102 -16.53 42.45 -15.98
C VAL A 102 -17.83 41.92 -16.56
N ALA A 103 -18.24 42.57 -17.65
CA ALA A 103 -19.42 42.27 -18.43
C ALA A 103 -19.35 40.85 -19.03
N ALA A 104 -20.50 40.19 -19.02
CA ALA A 104 -20.74 38.92 -19.67
C ALA A 104 -20.66 39.08 -21.20
N ALA A 105 -19.71 38.38 -21.83
CA ALA A 105 -19.66 38.21 -23.27
C ALA A 105 -20.50 37.00 -23.68
N ALA A 106 -21.40 37.20 -24.65
CA ALA A 106 -22.25 36.17 -25.24
C ALA A 106 -21.43 35.12 -26.01
N PRO A 107 -21.89 33.86 -26.08
CA PRO A 107 -21.24 32.84 -26.89
C PRO A 107 -21.57 33.02 -28.39
N PRO A 108 -20.60 32.79 -29.30
CA PRO A 108 -20.89 32.72 -30.73
C PRO A 108 -21.64 31.43 -31.06
N LYS A 109 -22.70 31.56 -31.87
CA LYS A 109 -23.37 30.46 -32.55
C LYS A 109 -22.42 29.90 -33.61
N GLU A 110 -21.95 28.68 -33.41
CA GLU A 110 -21.18 27.95 -34.41
C GLU A 110 -22.11 27.02 -35.19
N SER A 111 -22.18 27.29 -36.50
CA SER A 111 -23.00 26.59 -37.48
C SER A 111 -22.52 25.16 -37.69
N ALA A 112 -23.45 24.23 -37.59
CA ALA A 112 -23.26 22.84 -37.98
C ALA A 112 -23.02 22.74 -39.49
N THR A 113 -21.83 22.28 -39.88
CA THR A 113 -21.56 21.80 -41.25
C THR A 113 -21.32 20.30 -41.19
N THR A 114 -22.35 19.54 -41.54
CA THR A 114 -22.33 18.08 -41.66
C THR A 114 -21.57 17.71 -42.93
N THR A 115 -20.28 17.35 -42.81
CA THR A 115 -19.54 16.73 -43.93
C THR A 115 -19.38 15.25 -43.63
N SER A 116 -20.22 14.45 -44.29
CA SER A 116 -20.15 12.99 -44.29
C SER A 116 -18.97 12.55 -45.17
N ALA A 117 -17.82 12.29 -44.54
CA ALA A 117 -16.69 11.63 -45.19
C ALA A 117 -16.78 10.13 -44.90
N ALA A 118 -17.06 9.35 -45.93
CA ALA A 118 -17.01 7.89 -45.89
C ALA A 118 -15.60 7.44 -45.51
N ALA A 119 -15.46 6.96 -44.27
CA ALA A 119 -14.23 6.42 -43.74
C ALA A 119 -13.90 5.10 -44.46
N ALA A 120 -12.87 5.14 -45.31
CA ALA A 120 -12.22 3.93 -45.81
C ALA A 120 -11.75 3.11 -44.60
N ALA A 121 -12.20 1.87 -44.51
CA ALA A 121 -11.82 0.95 -43.45
C ALA A 121 -10.29 0.82 -43.42
N PRO A 122 -9.62 1.08 -42.29
CA PRO A 122 -8.18 0.90 -42.19
C PRO A 122 -7.85 -0.57 -42.47
N PRO A 123 -6.78 -0.87 -43.23
CA PRO A 123 -6.38 -2.24 -43.48
C PRO A 123 -6.10 -2.91 -42.13
N LYS A 124 -6.84 -4.00 -41.85
CA LYS A 124 -6.55 -4.94 -40.76
C LYS A 124 -5.16 -5.53 -41.00
N LYS A 125 -4.10 -4.83 -40.59
CA LYS A 125 -2.78 -5.43 -40.41
C LYS A 125 -2.92 -6.41 -39.26
N SER A 126 -3.20 -7.67 -39.59
CA SER A 126 -3.01 -8.80 -38.70
C SER A 126 -1.53 -8.86 -38.34
N ALA A 127 -1.12 -8.12 -37.32
CA ALA A 127 0.18 -8.28 -36.70
C ALA A 127 0.19 -9.69 -36.11
N THR A 128 0.87 -10.59 -36.80
CA THR A 128 1.18 -11.92 -36.27
C THR A 128 2.05 -11.68 -35.05
N ALA A 129 1.44 -11.71 -33.86
CA ALA A 129 2.15 -11.57 -32.60
C ALA A 129 3.14 -12.73 -32.49
N THR A 130 4.40 -12.48 -32.85
CA THR A 130 5.48 -13.41 -32.58
C THR A 130 5.54 -13.55 -31.07
N SER A 131 5.20 -14.73 -30.57
CA SER A 131 5.28 -15.04 -29.15
C SER A 131 6.70 -14.75 -28.68
N ALA A 132 6.87 -13.73 -27.84
CA ALA A 132 8.17 -13.37 -27.29
C ALA A 132 8.73 -14.57 -26.52
N ASN A 133 9.96 -14.98 -26.84
CA ASN A 133 10.66 -16.00 -26.07
C ASN A 133 11.02 -15.41 -24.70
N ILE A 134 10.32 -15.84 -23.65
CA ILE A 134 10.59 -15.42 -22.27
C ILE A 134 11.79 -16.23 -21.75
N SER A 135 12.83 -15.53 -21.29
CA SER A 135 13.98 -16.15 -20.62
C SER A 135 14.04 -15.67 -19.17
N ILE A 136 14.01 -16.61 -18.22
CA ILE A 136 14.15 -16.37 -16.79
C ILE A 136 15.44 -17.06 -16.34
N THR A 137 16.33 -16.32 -15.68
CA THR A 137 17.58 -16.85 -15.12
C THR A 137 17.57 -16.64 -13.60
N ILE A 138 17.79 -17.70 -12.81
CA ILE A 138 18.03 -17.59 -11.37
C ILE A 138 19.52 -17.31 -11.14
N GLU A 139 19.81 -16.22 -10.44
CA GLU A 139 21.14 -16.00 -9.86
C GLU A 139 21.34 -16.90 -8.64
N ALA A 140 22.59 -17.32 -8.40
CA ALA A 140 22.93 -18.17 -7.26
C ALA A 140 22.43 -17.53 -5.94
N PRO A 141 21.57 -18.23 -5.17
CA PRO A 141 21.03 -17.68 -3.94
C PRO A 141 22.13 -17.58 -2.88
N TYR A 142 22.09 -16.52 -2.09
CA TYR A 142 23.04 -16.28 -1.02
C TYR A 142 22.34 -15.88 0.26
N LYS A 143 22.95 -16.20 1.40
CA LYS A 143 22.47 -15.77 2.70
C LYS A 143 22.60 -14.25 2.82
N TYR A 144 21.66 -13.60 3.51
CA TYR A 144 21.66 -12.15 3.67
C TYR A 144 23.03 -11.64 4.18
N GLY A 145 23.59 -10.64 3.50
CA GLY A 145 24.94 -10.11 3.79
C GLY A 145 26.12 -10.96 3.30
N GLN A 146 25.88 -12.16 2.74
CA GLN A 146 26.92 -13.11 2.31
C GLN A 146 26.95 -13.30 0.79
N ARG A 147 26.70 -12.25 0.02
CA ARG A 147 26.91 -12.30 -1.43
C ARG A 147 28.40 -12.52 -1.69
N ALA A 148 28.75 -13.44 -2.59
CA ALA A 148 30.13 -13.67 -2.98
C ALA A 148 30.76 -12.35 -3.46
N THR A 149 31.79 -11.89 -2.76
CA THR A 149 32.56 -10.72 -3.18
C THR A 149 33.56 -11.16 -4.25
N PRO A 150 33.59 -10.50 -5.41
CA PRO A 150 34.57 -10.83 -6.44
C PRO A 150 35.99 -10.67 -5.90
N THR A 151 36.79 -11.73 -5.97
CA THR A 151 38.17 -11.75 -5.44
C THR A 151 39.19 -11.10 -6.37
N THR A 152 38.83 -10.88 -7.63
CA THR A 152 39.68 -10.23 -8.63
C THR A 152 39.03 -8.94 -9.11
N ARG A 153 39.87 -7.96 -9.49
CA ARG A 153 39.41 -6.70 -10.07
C ARG A 153 38.58 -6.92 -11.34
N ALA A 154 38.98 -7.87 -12.18
CA ALA A 154 38.26 -8.21 -13.40
C ALA A 154 36.84 -8.72 -13.10
N ALA A 155 36.70 -9.63 -12.13
CA ALA A 155 35.41 -10.13 -11.69
C ALA A 155 34.56 -9.04 -11.02
N TYR A 156 35.18 -8.14 -10.24
CA TYR A 156 34.48 -7.00 -9.64
C TYR A 156 33.91 -6.04 -10.68
N LEU A 157 34.70 -5.69 -11.71
CA LEU A 157 34.23 -4.84 -12.80
C LEU A 157 33.16 -5.53 -13.64
N ALA A 158 33.25 -6.85 -13.84
CA ALA A 158 32.21 -7.63 -14.48
C ALA A 158 30.90 -7.59 -13.67
N ASP A 159 30.97 -7.83 -12.36
CA ASP A 159 29.81 -7.74 -11.44
C ASP A 159 29.17 -6.35 -11.49
N ILE A 160 29.95 -5.26 -11.43
CA ILE A 160 29.41 -3.91 -11.54
C ILE A 160 28.71 -3.68 -12.89
N ARG A 161 29.32 -4.10 -13.99
CA ARG A 161 28.71 -3.92 -15.33
C ARG A 161 27.42 -4.72 -15.46
N GLU A 162 27.40 -5.95 -14.96
CA GLU A 162 26.20 -6.78 -14.93
C GLU A 162 25.11 -6.13 -14.06
N ARG A 163 25.44 -5.68 -12.84
CA ARG A 163 24.49 -4.98 -11.98
C ARG A 163 23.98 -3.69 -12.62
N ARG A 164 24.85 -2.92 -13.28
CA ARG A 164 24.44 -1.70 -14.00
C ARG A 164 23.49 -2.05 -15.15
N ARG A 165 23.82 -3.04 -15.98
CA ARG A 165 22.95 -3.52 -17.06
C ARG A 165 21.57 -3.88 -16.52
N TRP A 166 21.49 -4.63 -15.43
CA TRP A 166 20.21 -4.98 -14.81
C TRP A 166 19.50 -3.79 -14.15
N ASN A 167 20.25 -2.81 -13.65
CA ASN A 167 19.68 -1.59 -13.07
C ASN A 167 19.06 -0.66 -14.11
N ASP A 168 19.58 -0.68 -15.35
CA ASP A 168 19.03 0.12 -16.43
C ASP A 168 17.63 -0.38 -16.81
N GLY A 169 17.41 -1.70 -16.78
CA GLY A 169 16.12 -2.32 -17.13
C GLY A 169 15.56 -1.83 -18.48
N GLY A 170 14.31 -2.13 -18.76
CA GLY A 170 13.59 -1.43 -19.81
C GLY A 170 12.20 -2.02 -20.02
N VAL A 171 11.20 -1.15 -20.15
CA VAL A 171 9.82 -1.51 -20.51
C VAL A 171 9.59 -1.56 -22.02
N GLY A 172 10.56 -1.11 -22.82
CA GLY A 172 10.43 -0.93 -24.26
C GLY A 172 9.39 0.12 -24.65
N THR A 173 8.82 0.00 -25.86
CA THR A 173 7.69 0.84 -26.29
C THR A 173 6.40 0.24 -25.75
N LEU A 174 5.66 0.99 -24.95
CA LEU A 174 4.41 0.55 -24.35
C LEU A 174 3.29 0.48 -25.41
N LEU A 175 2.53 -0.62 -25.42
CA LEU A 175 1.35 -0.80 -26.27
C LEU A 175 0.08 -0.29 -25.57
N GLY A 176 0.15 0.93 -25.02
CA GLY A 176 -0.93 1.57 -24.28
C GLY A 176 -0.45 2.22 -22.98
N HIS A 177 -1.40 2.57 -22.12
CA HIS A 177 -1.08 3.03 -20.77
C HIS A 177 -0.77 1.81 -19.88
N LEU A 178 0.39 1.84 -19.22
CA LEU A 178 0.74 0.84 -18.20
C LEU A 178 -0.40 0.74 -17.18
N PRO A 179 -0.91 -0.48 -16.87
CA PRO A 179 -1.78 -0.65 -15.73
C PRO A 179 -1.07 -0.08 -14.51
N ALA A 180 -1.79 0.68 -13.68
CA ALA A 180 -1.19 1.32 -12.53
C ALA A 180 -0.44 0.28 -11.69
N PRO A 181 0.83 0.52 -11.31
CA PRO A 181 1.63 -0.46 -10.58
C PRO A 181 0.87 -0.91 -9.33
N PRO A 182 0.82 -2.22 -9.04
CA PRO A 182 0.21 -2.71 -7.82
C PRO A 182 1.01 -2.21 -6.62
N GLY A 183 0.44 -1.27 -5.88
CA GLY A 183 0.90 -0.90 -4.55
C GLY A 183 2.09 0.05 -4.50
N HIS A 184 1.84 1.35 -4.68
CA HIS A 184 2.40 2.24 -3.66
C HIS A 184 1.81 1.82 -2.31
N PRO A 185 2.58 1.88 -1.20
CA PRO A 185 2.04 1.62 0.14
C PRO A 185 0.71 2.34 0.28
N ASP A 186 -0.27 1.65 0.88
CA ASP A 186 -1.62 2.18 0.97
C ASP A 186 -1.57 3.61 1.50
N PRO A 187 -2.29 4.54 0.85
CA PRO A 187 -2.14 5.94 1.16
C PRO A 187 -2.45 6.19 2.62
N ARG A 188 -1.72 7.13 3.23
CA ARG A 188 -2.01 7.53 4.60
C ARG A 188 -3.33 8.28 4.63
N VAL A 189 -4.37 7.61 5.11
CA VAL A 189 -5.71 8.20 5.26
C VAL A 189 -6.01 8.43 6.73
N ILE A 190 -6.23 9.69 7.11
CA ILE A 190 -6.70 10.08 8.44
C ILE A 190 -8.08 10.70 8.28
N VAL A 191 -9.09 10.10 8.91
CA VAL A 191 -10.44 10.68 8.98
C VAL A 191 -10.67 11.17 10.39
N ASN A 192 -11.00 12.44 10.55
CA ASN A 192 -11.33 13.08 11.82
C ASN A 192 -12.72 13.70 11.79
N VAL A 193 -13.50 13.52 12.85
CA VAL A 193 -14.76 14.22 13.11
C VAL A 193 -14.45 15.45 13.95
N GLU A 194 -14.48 16.62 13.32
CA GLU A 194 -14.08 17.90 13.93
C GLU A 194 -15.22 18.51 14.77
N LYS A 195 -16.46 18.34 14.32
CA LYS A 195 -17.64 18.90 14.99
C LYS A 195 -18.87 18.04 14.75
N VAL A 196 -19.75 17.98 15.75
CA VAL A 196 -21.03 17.27 15.69
C VAL A 196 -22.11 18.12 16.32
N ARG A 197 -23.30 18.14 15.71
CA ARG A 197 -24.52 18.72 16.28
C ARG A 197 -25.68 17.75 16.04
N GLY A 198 -26.38 17.34 17.09
CA GLY A 198 -27.55 16.44 16.98
C GLY A 198 -27.46 15.20 17.85
N GLY A 199 -28.19 14.15 17.47
CA GLY A 199 -28.40 12.96 18.30
C GLY A 199 -27.24 11.96 18.37
N GLN A 200 -26.27 12.01 17.44
CA GLN A 200 -25.13 11.08 17.41
C GLN A 200 -23.95 11.55 18.26
N ARG A 201 -23.21 10.60 18.83
CA ARG A 201 -21.94 10.89 19.51
C ARG A 201 -20.78 10.93 18.52
N ALA A 202 -19.87 11.90 18.69
CA ALA A 202 -18.69 12.06 17.83
C ALA A 202 -17.84 10.79 17.73
N ARG A 203 -17.62 10.07 18.85
CA ARG A 203 -16.89 8.80 18.87
C ARG A 203 -17.53 7.73 17.97
N THR A 204 -18.86 7.61 17.99
CA THR A 204 -19.59 6.63 17.16
C THR A 204 -19.42 6.95 15.68
N LEU A 205 -19.61 8.23 15.32
CA LEU A 205 -19.41 8.71 13.95
C LEU A 205 -17.97 8.47 13.47
N GLN A 206 -16.99 8.75 14.33
CA GLN A 206 -15.57 8.58 14.06
C GLN A 206 -15.21 7.11 13.76
N VAL A 207 -15.77 6.17 14.52
CA VAL A 207 -15.56 4.73 14.32
C VAL A 207 -16.17 4.28 13.00
N VAL A 208 -17.42 4.65 12.71
CA VAL A 208 -18.10 4.29 11.45
C VAL A 208 -17.34 4.87 10.25
N ALA A 209 -16.96 6.15 10.31
CA ALA A 209 -16.22 6.80 9.23
C ALA A 209 -14.86 6.11 8.99
N ARG A 210 -14.08 5.83 10.04
CA ARG A 210 -12.79 5.13 9.88
C ARG A 210 -12.95 3.70 9.38
N ARG A 211 -13.97 2.98 9.85
CA ARG A 211 -14.16 1.57 9.50
C ARG A 211 -14.68 1.38 8.07
N TYR A 212 -15.62 2.20 7.63
CA TYR A 212 -16.36 1.96 6.38
C TYR A 212 -16.02 2.96 5.27
N HIS A 213 -15.47 4.13 5.59
CA HIS A 213 -15.13 5.13 4.57
C HIS A 213 -13.68 5.07 4.11
N TRP A 214 -12.77 4.54 4.93
CA TRP A 214 -11.33 4.47 4.63
C TRP A 214 -11.05 3.87 3.24
N MET A 215 -11.63 2.71 2.91
CA MET A 215 -11.45 2.08 1.60
C MET A 215 -11.97 2.94 0.43
N ASN A 216 -13.06 3.69 0.63
CA ASN A 216 -13.62 4.55 -0.42
C ASN A 216 -12.70 5.74 -0.69
N ILE A 217 -12.10 6.32 0.35
CA ILE A 217 -11.08 7.37 0.21
C ILE A 217 -9.89 6.84 -0.59
N ILE A 218 -9.39 5.65 -0.26
CA ILE A 218 -8.26 5.03 -0.98
C ILE A 218 -8.56 4.91 -2.47
N ARG A 219 -9.75 4.42 -2.83
CA ARG A 219 -10.17 4.27 -4.24
C ARG A 219 -10.18 5.62 -4.96
N CYS A 220 -10.75 6.66 -4.34
CA CYS A 220 -10.76 8.01 -4.91
C CYS A 220 -9.34 8.58 -5.07
N TYR A 221 -8.50 8.41 -4.05
CA TYR A 221 -7.17 8.98 -4.00
C TYR A 221 -6.20 8.31 -4.98
N ARG A 222 -6.23 6.97 -5.12
CA ARG A 222 -5.31 6.22 -6.00
C ARG A 222 -5.32 6.74 -7.44
N LEU A 223 -6.49 7.12 -7.96
CA LEU A 223 -6.59 7.65 -9.33
C LEU A 223 -5.90 9.01 -9.49
N GLY A 224 -6.00 9.90 -8.49
CA GLY A 224 -5.30 11.18 -8.51
C GLY A 224 -3.81 11.02 -8.26
N ALA A 225 -3.43 10.16 -7.31
CA ALA A 225 -2.03 9.86 -6.99
C ALA A 225 -1.29 9.19 -8.15
N TYR A 226 -2.01 8.49 -9.03
CA TYR A 226 -1.45 7.96 -10.27
C TYR A 226 -1.03 9.08 -11.24
N LYS A 227 -1.80 10.17 -11.32
CA LYS A 227 -1.48 11.33 -12.18
C LYS A 227 -0.43 12.24 -11.54
N ASP A 228 -0.46 12.37 -10.23
CA ASP A 228 0.48 13.17 -9.44
C ASP A 228 0.88 12.40 -8.17
N GLN A 229 2.06 11.77 -8.19
CA GLN A 229 2.58 11.02 -7.03
C GLN A 229 2.85 11.90 -5.80
N THR A 230 2.93 13.23 -5.99
CA THR A 230 3.09 14.19 -4.90
C THR A 230 1.76 14.66 -4.31
N LEU A 231 0.62 14.17 -4.85
CA LEU A 231 -0.72 14.52 -4.40
C LEU A 231 -0.82 14.26 -2.90
N ARG A 232 -1.11 15.30 -2.13
CA ARG A 232 -1.32 15.21 -0.70
C ARG A 232 -2.13 16.40 -0.26
N GLY A 233 -2.80 16.27 0.87
CA GLY A 233 -3.58 17.37 1.40
C GLY A 233 -4.71 16.86 2.27
N TRP A 234 -5.75 17.69 2.35
CA TRP A 234 -6.91 17.39 3.16
C TRP A 234 -8.16 17.94 2.51
N THR A 235 -9.30 17.34 2.87
CA THR A 235 -10.63 17.70 2.38
C THR A 235 -11.56 17.82 3.57
N GLU A 236 -12.28 18.94 3.68
CA GLU A 236 -13.31 19.17 4.67
C GLU A 236 -14.70 18.97 4.08
N ALA A 237 -15.55 18.25 4.82
CA ALA A 237 -16.89 17.92 4.38
C ALA A 237 -17.91 18.16 5.50
N ARG A 238 -19.11 18.58 5.12
CA ARG A 238 -20.29 18.56 5.99
C ARG A 238 -21.22 17.46 5.54
N LEU A 239 -21.75 16.67 6.47
CA LEU A 239 -22.82 15.73 6.19
C LEU A 239 -23.98 15.83 7.16
N GLU A 240 -25.16 15.52 6.64
CA GLU A 240 -26.42 15.51 7.37
C GLU A 240 -26.91 14.07 7.46
N VAL A 241 -26.98 13.54 8.68
CA VAL A 241 -27.40 12.17 8.99
C VAL A 241 -28.83 12.21 9.55
N THR A 242 -29.71 11.37 9.04
CA THR A 242 -31.09 11.27 9.52
C THR A 242 -31.16 10.59 10.89
N ARG A 243 -32.32 10.65 11.55
CA ARG A 243 -32.58 9.91 12.80
C ARG A 243 -32.35 8.39 12.64
N ARG A 244 -32.55 7.86 11.43
CA ARG A 244 -32.36 6.44 11.09
C ARG A 244 -30.88 6.06 10.83
N GLY A 245 -29.99 7.04 10.78
CA GLY A 245 -28.56 6.81 10.54
C GLY A 245 -28.15 6.90 9.06
N GLU A 246 -29.05 7.26 8.16
CA GLU A 246 -28.75 7.43 6.73
C GLU A 246 -28.15 8.80 6.44
N VAL A 247 -27.20 8.89 5.52
CA VAL A 247 -26.63 10.17 5.08
C VAL A 247 -27.54 10.83 4.05
N LYS A 248 -28.29 11.86 4.46
CA LYS A 248 -29.18 12.65 3.59
C LYS A 248 -28.41 13.52 2.60
N SER A 249 -27.28 14.09 3.03
CA SER A 249 -26.43 14.91 2.16
C SER A 249 -24.98 14.91 2.62
N ALA A 250 -24.06 15.07 1.68
CA ALA A 250 -22.65 15.32 1.90
C ALA A 250 -22.21 16.46 0.98
N ARG A 251 -21.51 17.46 1.52
CA ARG A 251 -21.06 18.65 0.80
C ARG A 251 -19.59 18.92 1.08
N LEU A 252 -18.84 19.21 0.02
CA LEU A 252 -17.47 19.67 0.10
C LEU A 252 -17.47 21.11 0.64
N LEU A 253 -16.72 21.37 1.71
CA LEU A 253 -16.57 22.71 2.27
C LEU A 253 -15.30 23.37 1.74
N SER A 254 -14.18 22.67 1.82
CA SER A 254 -12.88 23.15 1.37
C SER A 254 -11.91 21.98 1.12
N THR A 255 -10.86 22.20 0.33
CA THR A 255 -9.81 21.21 0.11
C THR A 255 -8.45 21.86 -0.13
N LYS A 256 -7.39 21.17 0.26
CA LYS A 256 -5.99 21.46 -0.09
C LYS A 256 -5.41 20.44 -1.09
N LEU A 257 -6.22 19.53 -1.61
CA LEU A 257 -5.81 18.65 -2.69
C LEU A 257 -5.69 19.46 -3.98
N LYS A 258 -4.60 19.25 -4.72
CA LYS A 258 -4.41 19.86 -6.04
C LYS A 258 -5.44 19.35 -7.05
N ASP A 259 -5.84 18.09 -6.93
CA ASP A 259 -6.89 17.48 -7.75
C ASP A 259 -8.27 17.60 -7.06
N ALA A 260 -9.09 18.53 -7.54
CA ALA A 260 -10.44 18.75 -7.01
C ALA A 260 -11.38 17.55 -7.28
N ALA A 261 -11.18 16.79 -8.36
CA ALA A 261 -12.02 15.64 -8.67
C ALA A 261 -11.85 14.53 -7.62
N VAL A 262 -10.64 14.35 -7.09
CA VAL A 262 -10.36 13.46 -5.96
C VAL A 262 -11.13 13.91 -4.71
N ALA A 263 -11.11 15.20 -4.40
CA ALA A 263 -11.83 15.75 -3.26
C ALA A 263 -13.36 15.52 -3.38
N HIS A 264 -13.93 15.75 -4.56
CA HIS A 264 -15.34 15.48 -4.83
C HIS A 264 -15.68 13.99 -4.68
N CYS A 265 -14.88 13.09 -5.26
CA CYS A 265 -15.06 11.64 -5.11
C CYS A 265 -15.07 11.20 -3.64
N MET A 266 -14.14 11.70 -2.83
CA MET A 266 -14.08 11.40 -1.39
C MET A 266 -15.37 11.83 -0.69
N VAL A 267 -15.87 13.04 -0.98
CA VAL A 267 -17.10 13.54 -0.36
C VAL A 267 -18.35 12.80 -0.83
N ASP A 268 -18.47 12.49 -2.12
CA ASP A 268 -19.66 11.84 -2.66
C ASP A 268 -19.83 10.41 -2.14
N THR A 269 -18.72 9.70 -1.91
CA THR A 269 -18.77 8.36 -1.33
C THR A 269 -19.20 8.35 0.15
N LEU A 270 -19.22 9.48 0.85
CA LEU A 270 -19.80 9.60 2.21
C LEU A 270 -21.30 9.34 2.23
N LYS A 271 -22.02 9.61 1.12
CA LYS A 271 -23.47 9.35 1.00
C LYS A 271 -23.84 7.87 1.13
N LYS A 272 -22.86 6.97 0.96
CA LYS A 272 -23.02 5.51 1.06
C LYS A 272 -22.85 4.98 2.48
N LEU A 273 -22.54 5.83 3.45
CA LEU A 273 -22.37 5.42 4.84
C LEU A 273 -23.72 5.29 5.54
N THR A 274 -23.80 4.28 6.41
CA THR A 274 -24.91 4.10 7.35
C THR A 274 -24.35 4.15 8.77
N PHE A 275 -24.98 4.96 9.62
CA PHE A 275 -24.69 5.10 11.03
C PHE A 275 -25.76 4.37 11.86
N PRO A 276 -25.53 4.10 13.16
CA PRO A 276 -26.59 3.67 14.06
C PRO A 276 -27.76 4.67 14.07
N SER A 277 -28.94 4.29 14.54
CA SER A 277 -30.02 5.26 14.76
C SER A 277 -29.72 6.16 15.97
N ALA A 278 -30.38 7.33 16.03
CA ALA A 278 -30.26 8.28 17.14
C ALA A 278 -31.64 8.89 17.50
N GLY A 279 -31.69 9.73 18.54
CA GLY A 279 -32.91 10.45 18.91
C GLY A 279 -33.34 11.53 17.92
N SER A 280 -32.38 12.13 17.21
CA SER A 280 -32.59 13.23 16.25
C SER A 280 -31.58 13.15 15.10
N GLY A 281 -31.81 13.95 14.05
CA GLY A 281 -30.83 14.13 12.96
C GLY A 281 -29.51 14.70 13.48
N THR A 282 -28.43 14.49 12.72
CA THR A 282 -27.07 14.93 13.10
C THR A 282 -26.36 15.60 11.94
N SER A 283 -25.87 16.82 12.17
CA SER A 283 -24.90 17.49 11.28
C SER A 283 -23.48 17.19 11.76
N VAL A 284 -22.60 16.80 10.84
CA VAL A 284 -21.22 16.39 11.14
C VAL A 284 -20.26 17.12 10.22
N TRP A 285 -19.16 17.62 10.78
CA TRP A 285 -18.05 18.19 10.03
C TRP A 285 -16.86 17.24 10.13
N LEU A 286 -16.37 16.79 8.99
CA LEU A 286 -15.22 15.89 8.89
C LEU A 286 -14.06 16.57 8.20
N ARG A 287 -12.86 16.19 8.61
CA ARG A 287 -11.62 16.44 7.88
C ARG A 287 -10.98 15.11 7.50
N MET A 288 -10.72 14.92 6.21
CA MET A 288 -10.08 13.74 5.65
C MET A 288 -8.71 14.15 5.10
N ARG A 289 -7.62 13.64 5.69
CA ARG A 289 -6.25 13.86 5.19
C ARG A 289 -5.82 12.66 4.38
N VAL A 290 -5.20 12.92 3.23
CA VAL A 290 -4.62 11.90 2.36
C VAL A 290 -3.22 12.31 1.93
N GLY A 291 -2.35 11.34 1.75
CA GLY A 291 -1.03 11.54 1.19
C GLY A 291 -0.47 10.21 0.70
N PRO A 292 0.67 10.24 -0.01
CA PRO A 292 1.35 9.01 -0.39
C PRO A 292 1.57 8.18 0.88
N GLY A 293 1.37 6.86 0.78
CA GLY A 293 1.73 5.96 1.86
C GLY A 293 3.19 6.21 2.23
N ASP A 294 3.56 5.98 3.48
CA ASP A 294 4.98 5.93 3.82
C ASP A 294 5.58 4.87 2.89
N GLU A 295 6.56 5.26 2.05
CA GLU A 295 7.41 4.32 1.31
C GLU A 295 7.64 3.12 2.23
N PRO A 296 7.35 1.86 1.81
CA PRO A 296 7.25 0.73 2.73
C PRO A 296 8.44 0.84 3.67
N GLN A 297 8.19 1.11 4.96
CA GLN A 297 9.29 1.41 5.86
C GLN A 297 10.23 0.23 5.69
N ARG A 298 11.42 0.48 5.12
CA ARG A 298 12.40 -0.59 4.95
C ARG A 298 12.53 -1.16 6.35
N PRO A 299 12.33 -2.48 6.53
CA PRO A 299 12.48 -3.06 7.85
C PRO A 299 13.81 -2.55 8.39
N PRO A 300 13.83 -2.00 9.62
CA PRO A 300 15.00 -1.31 10.14
C PRO A 300 16.23 -2.20 9.89
N THR A 301 17.28 -1.66 9.27
CA THR A 301 18.43 -2.47 8.81
C THR A 301 19.11 -3.19 9.98
N ASP A 302 18.96 -2.66 11.19
CA ASP A 302 19.36 -3.19 12.49
C ASP A 302 18.52 -4.39 12.98
N VAL A 303 17.32 -4.60 12.44
CA VAL A 303 16.48 -5.78 12.74
C VAL A 303 16.75 -6.92 11.74
N LEU A 304 17.40 -6.63 10.62
CA LEU A 304 17.66 -7.61 9.56
C LEU A 304 18.99 -8.34 9.77
N GLU A 305 19.03 -9.22 10.76
CA GLU A 305 20.16 -10.14 10.92
C GLU A 305 19.91 -11.44 10.14
N ALA A 306 20.96 -11.95 9.50
CA ALA A 306 20.88 -13.26 8.88
C ALA A 306 20.73 -14.33 9.98
N GLY A 307 19.63 -15.07 9.97
CA GLY A 307 19.40 -16.15 10.94
C GLY A 307 20.57 -17.15 10.97
N PRO A 308 20.79 -17.89 12.08
CA PRO A 308 21.97 -18.74 12.25
C PRO A 308 22.01 -19.94 11.28
N GLY A 309 20.89 -20.31 10.66
CA GLY A 309 20.80 -21.44 9.73
C GLY A 309 21.36 -21.18 8.33
N SER A 310 21.43 -22.24 7.53
CA SER A 310 21.74 -22.21 6.10
C SER A 310 20.88 -23.23 5.37
N LEU A 311 20.54 -22.93 4.12
CA LEU A 311 19.88 -23.86 3.21
C LEU A 311 20.84 -24.20 2.06
N PRO A 312 20.87 -25.45 1.58
CA PRO A 312 21.68 -25.82 0.41
C PRO A 312 21.18 -25.04 -0.81
N GLN A 313 22.11 -24.45 -1.57
CA GLN A 313 21.77 -23.59 -2.72
C GLN A 313 20.99 -24.36 -3.77
N GLU A 314 21.35 -25.62 -4.01
CA GLU A 314 20.71 -26.51 -4.97
C GLU A 314 19.23 -26.74 -4.62
N GLY A 315 18.92 -26.87 -3.33
CA GLY A 315 17.54 -27.02 -2.86
C GLY A 315 16.70 -25.75 -3.03
N ILE A 316 17.32 -24.58 -2.84
CA ILE A 316 16.66 -23.29 -3.10
C ILE A 316 16.39 -23.14 -4.60
N ILE A 317 17.41 -23.36 -5.44
CA ILE A 317 17.29 -23.26 -6.90
C ILE A 317 16.19 -24.19 -7.41
N ALA A 318 16.23 -25.47 -7.06
CA ALA A 318 15.20 -26.44 -7.47
C ALA A 318 13.78 -26.02 -7.04
N THR A 319 13.64 -25.43 -5.84
CA THR A 319 12.34 -24.94 -5.34
C THR A 319 11.83 -23.75 -6.16
N VAL A 320 12.72 -22.83 -6.53
CA VAL A 320 12.36 -21.64 -7.33
C VAL A 320 12.10 -22.03 -8.80
N GLU A 321 12.88 -22.95 -9.36
CA GLU A 321 12.66 -23.51 -10.70
C GLU A 321 11.30 -24.21 -10.80
N ALA A 322 10.88 -24.94 -9.77
CA ALA A 322 9.55 -25.53 -9.72
C ALA A 322 8.41 -24.48 -9.77
N ALA A 323 8.69 -23.22 -9.42
CA ALA A 323 7.74 -22.10 -9.50
C ALA A 323 7.83 -21.32 -10.83
N TYR A 324 8.75 -21.68 -11.75
CA TYR A 324 8.93 -21.00 -13.04
C TYR A 324 7.65 -20.80 -13.84
N PRO A 325 6.77 -21.80 -14.00
CA PRO A 325 5.54 -21.60 -14.76
C PRO A 325 4.67 -20.45 -14.23
N ALA A 326 4.66 -20.24 -12.91
CA ALA A 326 3.92 -19.14 -12.28
C ALA A 326 4.56 -17.78 -12.55
N PHE A 327 5.90 -17.69 -12.48
CA PHE A 327 6.63 -16.47 -12.82
C PHE A 327 6.45 -16.11 -14.30
N GLU A 328 6.57 -17.10 -15.19
CA GLU A 328 6.43 -16.93 -16.62
C GLU A 328 5.01 -16.48 -17.00
N ALA A 329 3.98 -17.07 -16.39
CA ALA A 329 2.60 -16.66 -16.59
C ALA A 329 2.36 -15.20 -16.18
N CYS A 330 2.91 -14.78 -15.03
CA CYS A 330 2.81 -13.40 -14.58
C CYS A 330 3.57 -12.42 -15.48
N TYR A 331 4.78 -12.80 -15.89
CA TYR A 331 5.61 -11.99 -16.79
C TYR A 331 4.97 -11.82 -18.16
N ARG A 332 4.37 -12.88 -18.70
CA ARG A 332 3.66 -12.86 -19.99
C ARG A 332 2.52 -11.84 -20.00
N GLN A 333 1.75 -11.73 -18.91
CA GLN A 333 0.70 -10.71 -18.80
C GLN A 333 1.26 -9.28 -18.84
N ALA A 334 2.45 -9.05 -18.29
CA ALA A 334 3.10 -7.74 -18.36
C ALA A 334 3.58 -7.42 -19.79
N LEU A 335 4.02 -8.43 -20.54
CA LEU A 335 4.44 -8.29 -21.94
C LEU A 335 3.30 -7.89 -22.88
N ASP A 336 2.04 -8.16 -22.53
CA ASP A 336 0.88 -7.69 -23.30
C ASP A 336 0.82 -6.15 -23.37
N VAL A 337 1.37 -5.46 -22.36
CA VAL A 337 1.40 -3.99 -22.27
C VAL A 337 2.78 -3.43 -22.57
N ALA A 338 3.83 -4.15 -22.20
CA ALA A 338 5.22 -3.75 -22.37
C ALA A 338 6.01 -4.87 -23.07
N PRO A 339 5.92 -5.02 -24.41
CA PRO A 339 6.57 -6.13 -25.11
C PRO A 339 8.09 -6.13 -25.02
N GLY A 340 8.68 -4.97 -24.74
CA GLY A 340 10.11 -4.83 -24.50
C GLY A 340 10.49 -4.82 -23.03
N LEU A 341 9.62 -5.29 -22.12
CA LEU A 341 9.92 -5.45 -20.71
C LEU A 341 11.11 -6.40 -20.53
N TRP A 342 12.06 -6.01 -19.69
CA TRP A 342 13.12 -6.85 -19.15
C TRP A 342 13.69 -6.21 -17.89
N GLY A 343 14.25 -7.03 -17.00
CA GLY A 343 14.72 -6.52 -15.73
C GLY A 343 15.15 -7.60 -14.76
N ARG A 344 15.34 -7.19 -13.51
CA ARG A 344 15.79 -8.04 -12.41
C ARG A 344 14.91 -7.81 -11.18
N ILE A 345 14.55 -8.90 -10.51
CA ILE A 345 13.89 -8.90 -9.20
C ILE A 345 14.80 -9.63 -8.21
N VAL A 346 15.04 -9.00 -7.06
CA VAL A 346 15.71 -9.59 -5.90
C VAL A 346 14.69 -9.77 -4.79
N ILE A 347 14.43 -11.03 -4.45
CA ILE A 347 13.50 -11.40 -3.38
C ILE A 347 14.30 -11.95 -2.21
N ARG A 348 13.97 -11.47 -1.01
CA ARG A 348 14.45 -12.01 0.25
C ARG A 348 13.36 -12.87 0.86
N PHE A 349 13.74 -14.05 1.31
CA PHE A 349 12.88 -14.96 2.07
C PHE A 349 13.38 -15.07 3.50
N HIS A 350 12.46 -15.09 4.47
CA HIS A 350 12.72 -15.68 5.77
C HIS A 350 12.18 -17.12 5.73
N VAL A 351 13.02 -18.07 6.16
CA VAL A 351 12.67 -19.49 6.18
C VAL A 351 12.85 -19.99 7.60
N ASP A 352 11.78 -20.50 8.18
CA ASP A 352 11.79 -21.02 9.53
C ASP A 352 12.57 -22.34 9.65
N ARG A 353 12.72 -22.86 10.87
CA ARG A 353 13.42 -24.13 11.14
C ARG A 353 12.76 -25.35 10.51
N ARG A 354 11.52 -25.24 10.04
CA ARG A 354 10.77 -26.31 9.36
C ARG A 354 10.89 -26.22 7.83
N GLY A 355 11.66 -25.26 7.31
CA GLY A 355 11.79 -25.02 5.88
C GLY A 355 10.60 -24.24 5.29
N LYS A 356 9.74 -23.64 6.12
CA LYS A 356 8.59 -22.87 5.66
C LYS A 356 8.99 -21.41 5.47
N VAL A 357 8.61 -20.83 4.32
CA VAL A 357 8.65 -19.38 4.11
C VAL A 357 7.50 -18.73 4.89
N ASP A 358 7.84 -17.91 5.88
CA ASP A 358 6.88 -17.11 6.65
C ASP A 358 6.92 -15.62 6.28
N GLU A 359 8.02 -15.14 5.69
CA GLU A 359 8.15 -13.81 5.11
C GLU A 359 8.83 -13.82 3.73
N ALA A 360 8.34 -13.00 2.80
CA ALA A 360 8.95 -12.76 1.50
C ALA A 360 8.85 -11.27 1.16
N PHE A 361 9.97 -10.65 0.81
CA PHE A 361 10.01 -9.23 0.45
C PHE A 361 10.87 -9.01 -0.78
N GLN A 362 10.35 -8.18 -1.69
CA GLN A 362 11.16 -7.60 -2.74
C GLN A 362 12.13 -6.59 -2.12
N THR A 363 13.43 -6.82 -2.32
CA THR A 363 14.49 -5.95 -1.78
C THR A 363 15.06 -5.00 -2.84
N GLU A 364 15.05 -5.43 -4.09
CA GLU A 364 15.49 -4.64 -5.23
C GLU A 364 14.69 -5.12 -6.45
N SER A 365 14.08 -4.23 -7.23
CA SER A 365 13.64 -4.59 -8.59
C SER A 365 13.76 -3.42 -9.54
N ARG A 366 14.15 -3.76 -10.76
CA ARG A 366 14.43 -2.82 -11.85
C ARG A 366 13.89 -3.45 -13.12
N PHE A 367 13.09 -2.70 -13.86
CA PHE A 367 12.39 -3.10 -15.08
C PHE A 367 12.28 -1.91 -16.01
#